data_AF-A0A7M7N5F7-F1
#
_entry.id   AF-A0A7M7N5F7-F1
#
_cell.length_a   1.000
_cell.length_b   1.000
_cell.length_c   1.000
_cell.angle_alpha   90.00
_cell.angle_beta   90.00
_cell.angle_gamma   90.00
#
_symmetry.space_group_name_H-M   'P 1'
#
loop_
_entity.id
_entity.type
_entity.pdbx_description
1 polymer ?
#
loop_
_entity_poly.entity_id
_entity_poly.type
_entity_poly.pdbx_seq_one_letter_code
_entity_poly.pdbx_strand_id
1 'polypeptide(L)'
;MHQCNDNRDIDSSQMNYHDLTLACSDFHLQPYSLMSENPVFSTDDLVENQSPARKMQLLRLFLIGCIDSGKVKGLQWLDKEKTLFKIPSKLAGQHDYDPQEDAKIFMLWSRNTGKYKEGIMEPEPAVWKTRLRTALNKLPDIEEIREKTQFDIPEPYRVYKLHPKNS
;
A
#
# COMPACT_ATOMS: atom_id res chain seq x y z
N MET A 1 -6.52 -54.83 12.57
CA MET A 1 -5.32 -54.89 13.45
C MET A 1 -5.07 -53.44 13.85
N HIS A 2 -5.67 -52.92 14.92
CA HIS A 2 -5.40 -53.12 16.36
C HIS A 2 -3.97 -52.80 16.79
N GLN A 3 -3.90 -52.12 17.96
CA GLN A 3 -2.78 -51.59 18.75
C GLN A 3 -2.44 -50.12 18.41
N CYS A 4 -2.91 -49.10 19.14
CA CYS A 4 -3.07 -48.93 20.60
C CYS A 4 -1.81 -49.33 21.36
N ASN A 5 -1.06 -48.32 21.82
CA ASN A 5 -0.07 -48.48 22.87
C ASN A 5 -0.65 -47.95 24.18
N ASP A 6 -0.76 -48.89 25.10
CA ASP A 6 -1.04 -48.75 26.52
C ASP A 6 -0.08 -47.79 27.22
N ASN A 7 -0.56 -47.07 28.26
CA ASN A 7 -0.39 -47.59 29.61
C ASN A 7 -0.86 -46.63 30.73
N ARG A 8 -1.64 -47.24 31.61
CA ARG A 8 -1.75 -47.06 33.08
C ARG A 8 -2.88 -46.19 33.63
N ASP A 9 -3.93 -46.93 33.91
CA ASP A 9 -4.77 -46.95 35.12
C ASP A 9 -4.25 -46.18 36.34
N ILE A 10 -5.11 -45.32 36.90
CA ILE A 10 -5.37 -45.27 38.34
C ILE A 10 -6.89 -45.21 38.52
N ASP A 11 -7.44 -46.24 39.15
CA ASP A 11 -8.83 -46.38 39.54
C ASP A 11 -9.04 -45.88 41.00
N SER A 12 -10.31 -45.54 41.26
CA SER A 12 -11.06 -45.58 42.53
C SER A 12 -10.62 -44.72 43.72
N SER A 13 -11.41 -43.69 44.04
CA SER A 13 -12.57 -43.88 44.94
C SER A 13 -13.29 -42.56 45.29
N GLN A 14 -14.60 -42.58 45.03
CA GLN A 14 -15.73 -42.02 45.79
C GLN A 14 -15.61 -40.66 46.52
N MET A 15 -16.52 -39.74 46.19
CA MET A 15 -17.70 -39.44 47.04
C MET A 15 -18.67 -38.50 46.30
N ASN A 16 -19.94 -38.67 46.59
CA ASN A 16 -21.10 -38.27 45.80
C ASN A 16 -22.05 -37.40 46.68
N TYR A 17 -23.04 -36.77 46.04
CA TYR A 17 -24.26 -36.15 46.62
C TYR A 17 -24.22 -34.70 47.15
N HIS A 18 -24.97 -33.84 46.42
CA HIS A 18 -26.08 -32.99 46.89
C HIS A 18 -26.02 -32.39 48.31
N ASP A 19 -25.82 -31.07 48.38
CA ASP A 19 -26.52 -30.04 49.19
C ASP A 19 -25.56 -28.82 49.23
N LEU A 20 -25.91 -27.59 48.84
CA LEU A 20 -26.95 -26.75 49.43
C LEU A 20 -27.33 -25.65 48.43
N THR A 21 -28.61 -25.58 48.14
CA THR A 21 -29.30 -24.40 47.63
C THR A 21 -29.29 -23.24 48.64
N LEU A 22 -29.18 -22.01 48.09
CA LEU A 22 -29.75 -20.73 48.56
C LEU A 22 -29.02 -19.88 49.63
N ALA A 23 -29.18 -18.56 49.42
CA ALA A 23 -28.75 -17.37 50.19
C ALA A 23 -27.30 -16.88 49.88
N CYS A 24 -27.02 -15.63 49.50
CA CYS A 24 -27.71 -14.36 49.67
C CYS A 24 -27.52 -13.46 48.43
N SER A 25 -28.56 -12.66 48.17
CA SER A 25 -28.53 -11.44 47.39
C SER A 25 -27.56 -10.42 47.98
N ASP A 26 -26.69 -9.82 47.17
CA ASP A 26 -26.24 -8.45 47.41
C ASP A 26 -25.94 -7.71 46.10
N PHE A 27 -26.48 -6.50 46.07
CA PHE A 27 -26.63 -5.60 44.94
C PHE A 27 -25.29 -4.88 44.71
N HIS A 28 -24.55 -5.21 43.64
CA HIS A 28 -23.49 -4.32 43.17
C HIS A 28 -23.27 -4.38 41.66
N LEU A 29 -23.69 -3.27 41.03
CA LEU A 29 -23.10 -2.61 39.86
C LEU A 29 -22.67 -3.50 38.69
N GLN A 30 -23.45 -3.42 37.61
CA GLN A 30 -23.06 -3.84 36.25
C GLN A 30 -21.68 -3.25 35.86
N PRO A 31 -20.68 -4.07 35.52
CA PRO A 31 -19.57 -3.60 34.73
C PRO A 31 -19.92 -3.79 33.25
N TYR A 32 -20.02 -2.67 32.56
CA TYR A 32 -19.88 -2.59 31.10
C TYR A 32 -18.62 -3.34 30.64
N SER A 33 -18.69 -3.94 29.45
CA SER A 33 -17.56 -4.40 28.61
C SER A 33 -17.23 -5.89 28.66
N LEU A 34 -17.74 -6.64 27.67
CA LEU A 34 -16.91 -7.53 26.84
C LEU A 34 -17.62 -7.85 25.51
N MET A 35 -17.75 -6.86 24.63
CA MET A 35 -17.78 -7.12 23.19
C MET A 35 -16.38 -6.84 22.68
N SER A 36 -15.49 -7.82 22.74
CA SER A 36 -14.18 -7.77 22.07
C SER A 36 -14.09 -8.86 21.01
N GLU A 37 -15.02 -8.84 20.07
CA GLU A 37 -14.73 -9.30 18.72
C GLU A 37 -14.60 -8.02 17.90
N ASN A 38 -13.48 -7.30 18.08
CA ASN A 38 -13.08 -6.29 17.11
C ASN A 38 -12.66 -7.08 15.87
N PRO A 39 -13.41 -7.06 14.74
CA PRO A 39 -12.90 -7.63 13.52
C PRO A 39 -11.61 -6.87 13.19
N VAL A 40 -10.52 -7.61 13.01
CA VAL A 40 -9.26 -7.07 12.49
C VAL A 40 -9.59 -6.54 11.10
N PHE A 41 -9.93 -5.24 11.03
CA PHE A 41 -10.21 -4.57 9.78
C PHE A 41 -8.86 -4.42 9.08
N SER A 42 -8.53 -5.40 8.24
CA SER A 42 -7.33 -5.38 7.44
C SER A 42 -7.35 -4.11 6.59
N THR A 43 -6.37 -3.24 6.78
CA THR A 43 -6.27 -1.96 6.06
C THR A 43 -6.12 -2.13 4.55
N ASP A 44 -5.93 -3.36 4.08
CA ASP A 44 -5.88 -3.72 2.67
C ASP A 44 -7.25 -3.54 1.96
N ASP A 45 -8.38 -3.68 2.67
CA ASP A 45 -9.73 -3.65 2.06
C ASP A 45 -10.29 -2.23 1.78
N LEU A 46 -9.71 -1.18 2.35
CA LEU A 46 -10.17 0.21 2.15
C LEU A 46 -9.61 0.86 0.86
N VAL A 47 -8.64 0.24 0.20
CA VAL A 47 -7.97 0.81 -0.98
C VAL A 47 -8.60 0.30 -2.27
N GLU A 48 -9.09 -0.94 -2.30
CA GLU A 48 -9.53 -1.57 -3.54
C GLU A 48 -10.90 -1.07 -4.03
N ASN A 49 -11.80 -0.71 -3.10
CA ASN A 49 -13.18 -0.24 -3.34
C ASN A 49 -13.32 1.28 -3.57
N GLN A 50 -12.23 1.98 -3.88
CA GLN A 50 -12.28 3.42 -4.13
C GLN A 50 -12.73 3.74 -5.56
N SER A 51 -13.60 4.75 -5.70
CA SER A 51 -14.06 5.23 -7.01
C SER A 51 -12.89 5.63 -7.91
N PRO A 52 -13.00 5.49 -9.25
CA PRO A 52 -11.95 5.89 -10.18
C PRO A 52 -11.43 7.30 -9.95
N ALA A 53 -12.33 8.26 -9.69
CA ALA A 53 -12.00 9.64 -9.36
C ALA A 53 -11.12 9.76 -8.11
N ARG A 54 -11.37 8.96 -7.06
CA ARG A 54 -10.55 8.96 -5.84
C ARG A 54 -9.17 8.38 -6.09
N LYS A 55 -9.05 7.29 -6.86
CA LYS A 55 -7.77 6.70 -7.27
C LYS A 55 -6.91 7.69 -8.07
N MET A 56 -7.56 8.45 -8.95
CA MET A 56 -6.92 9.52 -9.74
C MET A 56 -6.41 10.67 -8.86
N GLN A 57 -7.21 11.10 -7.88
CA GLN A 57 -6.81 12.13 -6.92
C GLN A 57 -5.63 11.68 -6.04
N LEU A 58 -5.59 10.40 -5.64
CA LEU A 58 -4.46 9.84 -4.89
C LEU A 58 -3.17 9.84 -5.72
N LEU A 59 -3.23 9.53 -7.01
CA LEU A 59 -2.05 9.61 -7.89
C LEU A 59 -1.50 11.04 -7.96
N ARG A 60 -2.37 12.03 -8.14
CA ARG A 60 -1.96 13.44 -8.15
C ARG A 60 -1.25 13.83 -6.85
N LEU A 61 -1.87 13.54 -5.70
CA LEU A 61 -1.29 13.87 -4.40
C LEU A 61 0.03 13.13 -4.15
N PHE A 62 0.09 11.86 -4.54
CA PHE A 62 1.31 11.06 -4.48
C PHE A 62 2.44 11.69 -5.30
N LEU A 63 2.18 12.06 -6.56
CA LEU A 63 3.18 12.67 -7.44
C LEU A 63 3.72 13.97 -6.84
N ILE A 64 2.82 14.87 -6.42
CA ILE A 64 3.20 16.14 -5.79
C ILE A 64 4.07 15.87 -4.55
N GLY A 65 3.63 14.96 -3.67
CA GLY A 65 4.39 14.60 -2.47
C GLY A 65 5.76 14.01 -2.78
N CYS A 66 5.87 13.14 -3.80
CA CYS A 66 7.14 12.58 -4.24
C CYS A 66 8.09 13.64 -4.79
N ILE A 67 7.60 14.55 -5.65
CA ILE A 67 8.41 15.63 -6.22
C ILE A 67 8.87 16.57 -5.11
N ASP A 68 7.96 17.01 -4.23
CA ASP A 68 8.26 17.92 -3.12
C ASP A 68 9.22 17.30 -2.10
N SER A 69 9.22 15.97 -1.94
CA SER A 69 10.14 15.29 -1.05
C SER A 69 11.59 15.31 -1.53
N GLY A 70 11.84 15.50 -2.83
CA GLY A 70 13.18 15.45 -3.42
C GLY A 70 13.90 14.10 -3.29
N LYS A 71 13.21 13.02 -2.86
CA LYS A 71 13.82 11.71 -2.57
C LYS A 71 14.13 10.86 -3.81
N VAL A 72 13.55 11.22 -4.96
CA VAL A 72 13.73 10.51 -6.23
C VAL A 72 14.64 11.36 -7.11
N LYS A 73 15.81 10.82 -7.48
CA LYS A 73 16.76 11.53 -8.34
C LYS A 73 16.10 11.90 -9.67
N GLY A 74 16.25 13.16 -10.07
CA GLY A 74 15.78 13.68 -11.37
C GLY A 74 14.27 13.94 -11.47
N LEU A 75 13.46 13.54 -10.48
CA LEU A 75 12.06 13.92 -10.36
C LEU A 75 11.95 15.30 -9.69
N GLN A 76 11.61 16.33 -10.45
CA GLN A 76 11.56 17.71 -9.94
C GLN A 76 10.56 18.59 -10.69
N TRP A 77 10.11 19.65 -10.03
CA TRP A 77 9.43 20.78 -10.67
C TRP A 77 10.38 21.51 -11.62
N LEU A 78 9.86 21.95 -12.75
CA LEU A 78 10.56 22.77 -13.74
C LEU A 78 10.19 24.26 -13.62
N ASP A 79 9.09 24.56 -12.92
CA ASP A 79 8.55 25.89 -12.70
C ASP A 79 8.29 26.14 -11.20
N LYS A 80 8.24 27.42 -10.81
CA LYS A 80 7.94 27.82 -9.43
C LYS A 80 6.48 27.62 -9.04
N GLU A 81 5.59 27.61 -10.03
CA GLU A 81 4.14 27.44 -9.86
C GLU A 81 3.75 25.98 -9.59
N LYS A 82 4.71 25.05 -9.67
CA LYS A 82 4.51 23.62 -9.48
C LYS A 82 3.44 23.05 -10.43
N THR A 83 3.53 23.44 -11.69
CA THR A 83 2.63 22.98 -12.75
C THR A 83 3.36 22.12 -13.79
N LEU A 84 4.67 22.26 -13.97
CA LEU A 84 5.48 21.44 -14.87
C LEU A 84 6.48 20.63 -14.05
N PHE A 85 6.54 19.32 -14.30
CA PHE A 85 7.51 18.45 -13.67
C PHE A 85 8.10 17.50 -14.70
N LYS A 86 9.30 16.98 -14.41
CA LYS A 86 9.93 15.93 -15.21
C LYS A 86 10.03 14.62 -14.46
N ILE A 87 9.85 13.51 -15.16
CA ILE A 87 10.09 12.15 -14.66
C ILE A 87 11.29 11.57 -15.42
N PRO A 88 12.33 11.06 -14.72
CA PRO A 88 13.42 10.32 -15.36
C PRO A 88 12.89 9.16 -16.20
N SER A 89 13.42 9.00 -17.41
CA SER A 89 12.98 7.96 -18.36
C SER A 89 14.17 7.14 -18.87
N LYS A 90 15.09 6.80 -17.96
CA LYS A 90 16.22 5.92 -18.25
C LYS A 90 15.75 4.52 -18.68
N LEU A 91 16.47 3.93 -19.62
CA LEU A 91 16.19 2.59 -20.12
C LEU A 91 17.03 1.57 -19.36
N ALA A 92 16.44 0.42 -19.03
CA ALA A 92 17.08 -0.65 -18.26
C ALA A 92 18.32 -1.27 -18.96
N GLY A 93 18.58 -0.93 -20.22
CA GLY A 93 19.76 -1.35 -20.98
C GLY A 93 20.88 -0.30 -21.06
N GLN A 94 20.73 0.89 -20.44
CA GLN A 94 21.82 1.86 -20.37
C GLN A 94 22.85 1.44 -19.31
N HIS A 95 24.14 1.64 -19.59
CA HIS A 95 25.26 1.15 -18.75
C HIS A 95 25.24 1.66 -17.31
N ASP A 96 24.61 2.80 -17.07
CA ASP A 96 24.50 3.50 -15.81
C ASP A 96 23.09 3.43 -15.22
N TYR A 97 22.28 2.46 -15.66
CA TYR A 97 20.96 2.18 -15.09
C TYR A 97 21.06 1.51 -13.72
N ASP A 98 20.50 2.15 -12.71
CA ASP A 98 20.36 1.62 -11.37
C ASP A 98 18.89 1.30 -11.09
N PRO A 99 18.50 0.01 -11.00
CA PRO A 99 17.13 -0.37 -10.69
C PRO A 99 16.60 0.24 -9.37
N GLN A 100 17.45 0.48 -8.37
CA GLN A 100 17.00 1.01 -7.08
C GLN A 100 16.65 2.50 -7.18
N GLU A 101 17.43 3.28 -7.94
CA GLU A 101 17.23 4.71 -8.09
C GLU A 101 16.34 5.06 -9.28
N ASP A 102 16.58 4.48 -10.46
CA ASP A 102 15.83 4.77 -11.68
C ASP A 102 14.41 4.18 -11.65
N ALA A 103 14.17 3.09 -10.89
CA ALA A 103 12.84 2.53 -10.71
C ALA A 103 12.12 3.01 -9.44
N LYS A 104 12.77 3.86 -8.63
CA LYS A 104 12.30 4.27 -7.30
C LYS A 104 10.90 4.86 -7.29
N ILE A 105 10.60 5.78 -8.21
CA ILE A 105 9.26 6.39 -8.30
C ILE A 105 8.19 5.36 -8.67
N PHE A 106 8.52 4.41 -9.55
CA PHE A 106 7.60 3.34 -9.96
C PHE A 106 7.32 2.37 -8.80
N MET A 107 8.37 2.03 -8.05
CA MET A 107 8.28 1.22 -6.83
C MET A 107 7.41 1.93 -5.78
N LEU A 108 7.68 3.21 -5.49
CA LEU A 108 6.92 4.00 -4.52
C LEU A 108 5.44 4.08 -4.89
N TRP A 109 5.10 4.21 -6.18
CA TRP A 109 3.72 4.19 -6.64
C TRP A 109 3.04 2.83 -6.40
N SER A 110 3.76 1.75 -6.71
CA SER A 110 3.25 0.39 -6.49
C SER A 110 3.06 0.09 -5.01
N ARG A 111 3.94 0.61 -4.15
CA ARG A 111 3.80 0.56 -2.69
C ARG A 111 2.61 1.40 -2.20
N ASN A 112 2.44 2.62 -2.72
CA ASN A 112 1.35 3.52 -2.36
C ASN A 112 -0.04 2.94 -2.73
N THR A 113 -0.12 2.17 -3.80
CA THR A 113 -1.36 1.49 -4.23
C THR A 113 -1.56 0.11 -3.60
N GLY A 114 -0.64 -0.34 -2.73
CA GLY A 114 -0.66 -1.66 -2.11
C GLY A 114 -0.35 -2.82 -3.07
N LYS A 115 0.03 -2.53 -4.32
CA LYS A 115 0.31 -3.54 -5.35
C LYS A 115 1.75 -4.06 -5.32
N TYR A 116 2.55 -3.58 -4.37
CA TYR A 116 3.87 -4.09 -4.03
C TYR A 116 4.10 -3.94 -2.52
N LYS A 117 4.56 -5.01 -1.87
CA LYS A 117 4.97 -5.02 -0.45
C LYS A 117 6.42 -5.53 -0.37
N GLU A 118 7.32 -4.65 0.05
CA GLU A 118 8.75 -4.96 0.21
C GLU A 118 8.95 -6.11 1.20
N GLY A 119 9.79 -7.08 0.84
CA GLY A 119 10.02 -8.29 1.64
C GLY A 119 8.93 -9.37 1.58
N ILE A 120 7.78 -9.09 0.94
CA ILE A 120 6.70 -10.08 0.72
C ILE A 120 6.61 -10.46 -0.75
N MET A 121 6.75 -9.47 -1.64
CA MET A 121 6.62 -9.65 -3.09
C MET A 121 7.97 -9.44 -3.78
N GLU A 122 8.21 -10.17 -4.86
CA GLU A 122 9.39 -9.98 -5.72
C GLU A 122 9.33 -8.60 -6.40
N PRO A 123 10.45 -7.86 -6.47
CA PRO A 123 10.52 -6.61 -7.20
C PRO A 123 10.34 -6.79 -8.72
N GLU A 124 9.37 -6.08 -9.30
CA GLU A 124 9.09 -6.10 -10.74
C GLU A 124 9.12 -4.67 -11.36
N PRO A 125 10.32 -4.08 -11.57
CA PRO A 125 10.45 -2.70 -12.08
C PRO A 125 9.70 -2.42 -13.38
N ALA A 126 9.66 -3.39 -14.30
CA ALA A 126 8.95 -3.25 -15.57
C ALA A 126 7.42 -3.15 -15.39
N VAL A 127 6.87 -3.91 -14.46
CA VAL A 127 5.43 -3.90 -14.13
C VAL A 127 5.07 -2.58 -13.45
N TRP A 128 5.88 -2.13 -12.50
CA TRP A 128 5.68 -0.86 -11.81
C TRP A 128 5.68 0.33 -12.78
N LYS A 129 6.65 0.36 -13.70
CA LYS A 129 6.75 1.40 -14.73
C LYS A 129 5.52 1.44 -15.62
N THR A 130 5.05 0.26 -16.05
CA THR A 130 3.83 0.14 -16.86
C THR A 130 2.61 0.65 -16.11
N ARG A 131 2.44 0.27 -14.83
CA ARG A 131 1.34 0.72 -13.99
C ARG A 131 1.31 2.24 -13.82
N LEU A 132 2.45 2.86 -13.50
CA LEU A 132 2.50 4.32 -13.36
C LEU A 132 2.19 5.03 -14.67
N ARG A 133 2.77 4.58 -15.80
CA ARG A 133 2.51 5.16 -17.12
C ARG A 133 1.03 5.09 -17.50
N THR A 134 0.40 3.93 -17.30
CA THR A 134 -1.03 3.77 -17.58
C THR A 134 -1.88 4.65 -16.67
N ALA A 135 -1.48 4.84 -15.41
CA ALA A 135 -2.22 5.70 -14.49
C ALA A 135 -2.07 7.18 -14.86
N LEU A 136 -0.88 7.63 -15.24
CA LEU A 136 -0.63 8.98 -15.79
C LEU A 136 -1.48 9.26 -17.04
N ASN A 137 -1.49 8.33 -18.00
CA ASN A 137 -2.26 8.49 -19.24
C ASN A 137 -3.78 8.51 -19.04
N LYS A 138 -4.28 8.07 -17.87
CA LYS A 138 -5.69 8.11 -17.53
C LYS A 138 -6.12 9.40 -16.83
N LEU A 139 -5.16 10.23 -16.39
CA LEU A 139 -5.45 11.47 -15.69
C LEU A 139 -5.81 12.58 -16.69
N PRO A 140 -7.03 13.16 -16.62
CA PRO A 140 -7.43 14.27 -17.50
C PRO A 140 -6.75 15.58 -17.13
N ASP A 141 -6.23 15.68 -15.90
CA ASP A 141 -5.53 16.83 -15.35
C ASP A 141 -4.00 16.72 -15.45
N ILE A 142 -3.48 15.68 -16.13
CA ILE A 142 -2.06 15.54 -16.46
C ILE A 142 -1.90 15.38 -17.96
N GLU A 143 -1.01 16.19 -18.53
CA GLU A 143 -0.67 16.18 -19.94
C GLU A 143 0.83 15.95 -20.14
N GLU A 144 1.22 15.05 -21.05
CA GLU A 144 2.63 14.88 -21.44
C GLU A 144 3.03 15.95 -22.45
N ILE A 145 4.03 16.78 -22.12
CA ILE A 145 4.57 17.82 -23.00
C ILE A 145 5.72 17.21 -23.80
N ARG A 146 5.41 16.70 -25.00
CA ARG A 146 6.37 15.98 -25.86
C ARG A 146 7.46 16.91 -26.37
N GLU A 147 7.16 18.19 -26.57
CA GLU A 147 8.09 19.21 -27.06
C GLU A 147 9.21 19.49 -26.06
N LYS A 148 8.95 19.29 -24.76
CA LYS A 148 9.94 19.49 -23.68
C LYS A 148 10.58 18.19 -23.20
N THR A 149 10.08 17.06 -23.66
CA THR A 149 10.63 15.73 -23.34
C THR A 149 11.96 15.53 -24.09
N GLN A 150 12.95 14.92 -23.44
CA GLN A 150 14.30 14.79 -23.98
C GLN A 150 14.81 13.35 -23.77
N PHE A 151 15.15 12.66 -24.86
CA PHE A 151 15.71 11.30 -24.81
C PHE A 151 17.16 11.22 -25.30
N ASP A 152 17.64 12.21 -26.06
CA ASP A 152 18.97 12.20 -26.70
C ASP A 152 20.09 12.77 -25.80
N ILE A 153 19.84 12.84 -24.50
CA ILE A 153 20.78 13.35 -23.49
C ILE A 153 21.18 12.21 -22.53
N PRO A 154 22.31 12.34 -21.81
CA PRO A 154 22.78 11.29 -20.90
C PRO A 154 21.75 10.87 -19.83
N GLU A 155 20.98 11.84 -19.31
CA GLU A 155 19.90 11.61 -18.35
C GLU A 155 18.54 11.91 -18.99
N PRO A 156 17.94 10.95 -19.74
CA PRO A 156 16.69 11.17 -20.46
C PRO A 156 15.50 11.37 -19.52
N TYR A 157 14.56 12.22 -19.88
CA TYR A 157 13.38 12.53 -19.08
C TYR A 157 12.14 12.86 -19.92
N ARG A 158 10.96 12.61 -19.33
CA ARG A 158 9.65 13.04 -19.85
C ARG A 158 9.13 14.21 -19.06
N VAL A 159 8.51 15.17 -19.73
CA VAL A 159 7.91 16.35 -19.10
C VAL A 159 6.40 16.20 -19.08
N TYR A 160 5.81 16.49 -17.92
CA TYR A 160 4.39 16.47 -17.69
C TYR A 160 3.93 17.82 -17.14
N LYS A 161 2.73 18.24 -17.55
CA LYS A 161 2.03 19.41 -17.05
C LYS A 161 0.82 18.97 -16.23
N LEU A 162 0.70 19.56 -15.05
CA LEU A 162 -0.40 19.40 -14.12
C LEU A 162 -1.37 20.57 -14.33
N HIS A 163 -2.57 20.28 -14.82
CA HIS A 163 -3.64 21.27 -14.94
C HIS A 163 -4.37 21.44 -13.61
N PRO A 164 -4.96 22.61 -13.32
CA PRO A 164 -5.88 22.75 -12.20
C PRO A 164 -7.06 21.79 -12.40
N LYS A 165 -7.65 21.29 -11.31
CA LYS A 165 -8.90 20.55 -11.42
C LYS A 165 -9.96 21.53 -11.92
N ASN A 166 -10.49 21.31 -13.12
CA ASN A 166 -11.69 22.02 -13.56
C ASN A 166 -12.78 21.68 -12.54
N SER A 167 -13.13 22.68 -11.73
CA SER A 167 -14.12 22.58 -10.66
C SER A 167 -15.53 22.42 -11.21
#